data_AF-A0A522N2A0-F1
#
_entry.id   AF-A0A522N2A0-F1
#
_cell.length_a   1.000
_cell.length_b   1.000
_cell.length_c   1.000
_cell.angle_alpha   90.00
_cell.angle_beta   90.00
_cell.angle_gamma   90.00
#
_symmetry.space_group_name_H-M   'P 1'
#
loop_
_entity.id
_entity.type
_entity.pdbx_description
1 polymer ?
#
loop_
_entity_poly.entity_id
_entity_poly.type
_entity_poly.pdbx_seq_one_letter_code
_entity_poly.pdbx_strand_id
1 'polypeptide(L)' 'MAEAFDIGQRVRLKRDLDLGSLGMVPAGTVGILKSMENSPYLPYLVEVNGELYAFQDTELEPA' A
#
# COMPACT_ATOMS: atom_id res chain seq x y z
N MET A 1 7.51 -8.18 -17.12
CA MET A 1 8.46 -7.59 -16.15
C MET A 1 7.61 -7.19 -14.97
N ALA A 2 7.73 -7.86 -13.83
CA ALA A 2 7.04 -7.40 -12.62
C ALA A 2 7.73 -6.09 -12.22
N GLU A 3 6.98 -5.00 -12.13
CA GLU A 3 7.48 -3.76 -11.54
C GLU A 3 7.90 -4.09 -10.10
N ALA A 4 9.21 -4.17 -9.88
CA ALA A 4 9.75 -4.47 -8.57
C ALA A 4 9.55 -3.22 -7.72
N PHE A 5 8.62 -3.29 -6.78
CA PHE A 5 8.51 -2.28 -5.74
C PHE A 5 9.77 -2.33 -4.85
N ASP A 6 10.30 -1.16 -4.47
CA ASP A 6 11.43 -1.05 -3.55
C ASP A 6 10.97 -0.59 -2.15
N ILE A 7 11.59 -1.14 -1.10
CA ILE A 7 11.34 -0.65 0.27
C ILE A 7 11.84 0.80 0.37
N GLY A 8 10.99 1.68 0.89
CA GLY A 8 11.19 3.13 0.95
C GLY A 8 10.66 3.88 -0.27
N GLN A 9 10.18 3.17 -1.31
CA GLN A 9 9.56 3.78 -2.46
C GLN A 9 8.20 4.39 -2.11
N ARG A 10 7.86 5.49 -2.79
CA ARG A 10 6.51 6.03 -2.78
C ARG A 10 5.60 5.21 -3.68
N VAL A 11 4.49 4.76 -3.12
CA VAL A 11 3.48 3.99 -3.84
C VAL A 11 2.14 4.69 -3.71
N ARG A 12 1.36 4.66 -4.79
CA ARG A 12 0.02 5.22 -4.84
C ARG A 12 -1.00 4.09 -4.78
N LEU A 13 -2.04 4.30 -4.00
CA LEU A 13 -3.18 3.39 -3.92
C LEU A 13 -4.01 3.48 -5.20
N LYS A 14 -4.24 2.35 -5.85
CA LYS A 14 -5.07 2.27 -7.07
C LYS A 14 -6.57 2.23 -6.78
N ARG A 15 -6.94 1.89 -5.54
CA ARG A 15 -8.31 1.78 -5.08
C ARG A 15 -8.45 2.31 -3.66
N ASP A 16 -9.68 2.60 -3.28
CA ASP A 16 -10.01 2.98 -1.91
C ASP A 16 -9.79 1.81 -0.96
N LEU A 17 -9.12 2.05 0.15
CA LEU A 17 -8.97 1.10 1.24
C LEU A 17 -10.03 1.41 2.29
N ASP A 18 -11.00 0.52 2.44
CA ASP A 18 -11.98 0.57 3.52
C ASP A 18 -11.37 0.00 4.81
N LEU A 19 -11.31 0.83 5.85
CA LEU A 19 -10.84 0.44 7.18
C LEU A 19 -12.01 0.19 8.14
N GLY A 20 -13.23 0.03 7.62
CA GLY A 20 -14.46 -0.08 8.39
C GLY A 20 -14.68 1.13 9.31
N SER A 21 -14.80 0.89 10.61
CA SER A 21 -15.08 1.94 11.61
C SER A 21 -13.96 2.98 11.76
N LEU A 22 -12.77 2.73 11.21
CA LEU A 22 -11.64 3.66 11.23
C LEU A 22 -11.66 4.66 10.06
N GLY A 23 -12.55 4.46 9.08
CA GLY A 23 -12.71 5.33 7.92
C GLY A 23 -12.23 4.68 6.63
N MET A 24 -11.89 5.51 5.64
CA MET A 24 -11.49 5.08 4.30
C MET A 24 -10.26 5.86 3.85
N VAL A 25 -9.27 5.18 3.27
CA VAL A 25 -8.15 5.81 2.59
C VAL A 25 -8.49 5.88 1.10
N PRO A 26 -8.63 7.08 0.51
CA PRO A 26 -9.08 7.20 -0.87
C PRO A 26 -8.01 6.72 -1.86
N ALA A 27 -8.46 6.21 -3.01
CA ALA A 27 -7.61 5.96 -4.16
C ALA A 27 -6.83 7.22 -4.54
N GLY A 28 -5.60 7.06 -5.03
CA GLY A 28 -4.69 8.17 -5.33
C GLY A 28 -3.86 8.64 -4.14
N THR A 29 -4.17 8.16 -2.92
CA THR A 29 -3.32 8.43 -1.75
C THR A 29 -1.93 7.84 -1.96
N VAL A 30 -0.91 8.62 -1.62
CA VAL A 30 0.48 8.21 -1.70
C VAL A 30 0.97 7.81 -0.32
N GLY A 31 1.52 6.61 -0.21
CA GLY A 31 2.19 6.10 0.97
C GLY A 31 3.64 5.70 0.69
N ILE A 32 4.33 5.22 1.72
CA ILE A 32 5.71 4.74 1.62
C ILE A 32 5.73 3.24 1.88
N LEU A 33 6.26 2.46 0.95
CA LEU A 33 6.42 1.02 1.15
C LEU A 33 7.46 0.75 2.25
N LYS A 34 7.08 0.00 3.28
CA LYS A 34 7.95 -0.37 4.40
C LYS A 34 8.37 -1.83 4.35
N SER A 35 7.55 -2.71 3.79
CA SER A 35 7.84 -4.13 3.71
C SER A 35 7.12 -4.78 2.53
N MET A 36 7.66 -5.89 2.04
CA MET A 36 7.08 -6.73 0.99
C MET A 36 6.86 -8.18 1.45
N GLU A 37 7.05 -8.45 2.74
CA GLU A 37 7.04 -9.81 3.30
C GLU A 37 6.03 -9.95 4.45
N ASN A 38 4.97 -9.12 4.46
CA ASN A 38 4.03 -9.09 5.57
C ASN A 38 3.15 -10.36 5.66
N SER A 39 2.59 -10.80 4.54
CA SER A 39 1.68 -11.96 4.49
C SER A 39 1.55 -12.51 3.08
N PRO A 40 1.18 -13.80 2.90
CA PRO A 40 1.08 -14.42 1.58
C PRO A 40 0.00 -13.78 0.69
N TYR A 41 -1.05 -13.20 1.29
CA TYR A 41 -2.12 -12.51 0.57
C TYR A 41 -1.96 -10.99 0.54
N LEU A 42 -1.25 -10.42 1.52
CA LEU A 42 -1.04 -8.97 1.65
C LEU A 42 0.45 -8.71 1.93
N PRO A 43 1.32 -8.89 0.92
CA PRO A 43 2.76 -8.81 1.12
C PRO A 43 3.23 -7.37 1.36
N TYR A 44 2.58 -6.37 0.76
CA TYR A 44 3.05 -4.99 0.79
C TYR A 44 2.52 -4.24 2.01
N LEU A 45 3.42 -3.80 2.88
CA LEU A 45 3.09 -2.95 4.01
C LEU A 45 3.44 -1.51 3.65
N VAL A 46 2.46 -0.60 3.66
CA VAL A 46 2.61 0.79 3.24
C VAL A 46 2.24 1.71 4.39
N GLU A 47 3.10 2.68 4.66
CA GLU A 47 2.85 3.76 5.60
C GLU A 47 2.09 4.89 4.92
N VAL A 48 0.87 5.16 5.39
CA VAL A 48 -0.01 6.23 4.93
C VAL A 48 -0.37 7.08 6.13
N ASN A 49 -0.08 8.38 6.09
CA ASN A 49 -0.37 9.33 7.18
C ASN A 49 0.19 8.92 8.57
N GLY A 50 1.25 8.11 8.61
CA GLY A 50 1.88 7.62 9.85
C GLY A 50 1.29 6.31 10.37
N GLU A 51 0.33 5.71 9.68
CA GLU A 51 -0.23 4.40 9.98
C GLU A 51 0.17 3.37 8.92
N LEU A 52 0.28 2.10 9.31
CA LEU A 52 0.72 1.02 8.42
C LEU A 52 -0.48 0.19 7.97
N TYR A 53 -0.62 0.04 6.66
CA TYR A 53 -1.68 -0.74 6.04
C TYR A 53 -1.09 -1.78 5.08
N ALA A 54 -1.73 -2.94 5.00
CA ALA A 54 -1.27 -4.04 4.17
C ALA A 54 -2.10 -4.11 2.87
N PHE A 55 -1.41 -4.31 1.75
CA PHE A 55 -1.97 -4.27 0.40
C PHE A 55 -1.50 -5.45 -0.45
N GLN A 56 -2.26 -5.76 -1.48
CA GLN A 56 -1.87 -6.66 -2.57
C GLN A 56 -1.04 -5.91 -3.62
N ASP A 57 -0.27 -6.64 -4.44
CA ASP A 57 0.50 -6.04 -5.55
C ASP A 57 -0.41 -5.28 -6.52
N THR A 58 -1.57 -5.85 -6.83
CA THR A 58 -2.55 -5.25 -7.76
C THR A 58 -3.22 -3.96 -7.25
N GLU A 59 -3.00 -3.60 -5.98
CA GLU A 59 -3.63 -2.45 -5.32
C GLU A 59 -2.74 -1.21 -5.29
N LEU A 60 -1.48 -1.35 -5.68
CA LEU A 60 -0.47 -0.31 -5.61
C LEU A 60 0.10 -0.02 -7.00
N GLU A 61 0.55 1.21 -7.20
CA GLU A 61 1.34 1.62 -8.36
C GLU A 61 2.52 2.49 -7.90
N PRO A 62 3.64 2.53 -8.63
CA PRO A 62 4.71 3.50 -8.39
C PRO A 62 4.18 4.94 -8.52
N ALA A 63 4.51 5.82 -7.56
CA ALA A 63 4.02 7.20 -7.47
C ALA A 63 5.00 8.26 -7.96
#